data_AF-A0A7S4MQT9-F1
#
_entry.id   AF-A0A7S4MQT9-F1
#
_cell.length_a   1.000
_cell.length_b   1.000
_cell.length_c   1.000
_cell.angle_alpha   90.00
_cell.angle_beta   90.00
_cell.angle_gamma   90.00
#
_symmetry.space_group_name_H-M   'P 1'
#
loop_
_entity.id
_entity.type
_entity.pdbx_description
1 polymer ?
#
loop_
_entity_poly.entity_id
_entity_poly.type
_entity_poly.pdbx_seq_one_letter_code
_entity_poly.pdbx_strand_id
1 'polypeptide(L)'
;MFTRVVEYLADGVDSSSTPAVKEFIDGKAWIIEDLLSAEECAAMIKASEETLNYEEVAAFRQYRHCYRVKFEDQELLQWLYTKVQPLLPEFKPNWDAQEAESSSEEEFYANGEWNPCGLNRYPRMCKYIASGHHFARHYDYSVSESKTRRSFLTFMVYLNSQGTSFKGGSTNFLDPFSKELRVSISPHAGLAVLFLQDEGNLLLHEGERIKGGHKYIFRTEVMYEFTPTELSPRTREINSL
;
A
#
# COMPACT_ATOMS: atom_id res chain seq x y z
N MET A 1 -5.88 -15.56 11.41
CA MET A 1 -6.65 -16.18 10.30
C MET A 1 -5.70 -16.83 9.30
N PHE A 2 -4.61 -16.14 9.00
CA PHE A 2 -3.47 -16.60 8.23
C PHE A 2 -2.35 -17.19 9.12
N THR A 3 -2.53 -17.35 10.43
CA THR A 3 -1.52 -17.94 11.35
C THR A 3 -0.88 -19.22 10.82
N ARG A 4 -1.70 -20.20 10.39
CA ARG A 4 -1.21 -21.44 9.77
C ARG A 4 -0.52 -21.23 8.42
N VAL A 5 -0.89 -20.16 7.71
CA VAL A 5 -0.22 -19.76 6.47
C VAL A 5 1.14 -19.19 6.84
N VAL A 6 1.24 -18.26 7.79
CA VAL A 6 2.52 -17.69 8.24
C VAL A 6 3.46 -18.77 8.76
N GLU A 7 2.99 -19.72 9.56
CA GLU A 7 3.78 -20.89 9.99
C GLU A 7 4.28 -21.70 8.78
N TYR A 8 3.38 -22.03 7.84
CA TYR A 8 3.73 -22.74 6.59
C TYR A 8 4.70 -21.95 5.69
N LEU A 9 4.59 -20.63 5.63
CA LEU A 9 5.45 -19.75 4.84
C LEU A 9 6.80 -19.47 5.53
N ALA A 10 6.86 -19.58 6.86
CA ALA A 10 8.09 -19.40 7.64
C ALA A 10 8.98 -20.66 7.65
N ASP A 11 8.38 -21.86 7.60
CA ASP A 11 9.09 -23.14 7.76
C ASP A 11 9.67 -23.75 6.47
N GLY A 12 9.48 -23.12 5.30
CA GLY A 12 10.14 -23.60 4.09
C GLY A 12 9.59 -23.03 2.79
N VAL A 13 10.20 -21.96 2.32
CA VAL A 13 10.33 -21.71 0.88
C VAL A 13 11.74 -21.19 0.62
N ASP A 14 12.54 -21.99 -0.09
CA ASP A 14 13.83 -21.57 -0.63
C ASP A 14 13.58 -20.55 -1.74
N SER A 15 13.54 -19.26 -1.42
CA SER A 15 13.49 -18.21 -2.44
C SER A 15 14.88 -18.12 -3.08
N SER A 16 15.10 -18.89 -4.15
CA SER A 16 16.34 -18.83 -4.93
C SER A 16 16.60 -17.43 -5.55
N SER A 17 15.61 -16.55 -5.56
CA SER A 17 15.74 -15.15 -5.98
C SER A 17 15.85 -14.20 -4.78
N THR A 18 16.76 -13.23 -4.90
CA THR A 18 16.88 -12.12 -3.96
C THR A 18 15.94 -10.99 -4.42
N PRO A 19 15.08 -10.44 -3.54
CA PRO A 19 14.22 -9.33 -3.93
C PRO A 19 15.03 -8.15 -4.47
N ALA A 20 14.56 -7.56 -5.58
CA ALA A 20 15.23 -6.44 -6.22
C ALA A 20 14.31 -5.21 -6.22
N VAL A 21 14.79 -4.12 -5.63
CA VAL A 21 14.08 -2.84 -5.61
C VAL A 21 14.49 -2.02 -6.82
N LYS A 22 13.50 -1.52 -7.56
CA LYS A 22 13.72 -0.61 -8.68
C LYS A 22 12.82 0.61 -8.55
N GLU A 23 13.41 1.78 -8.70
CA GLU A 23 12.65 3.01 -8.91
C GLU A 23 11.95 2.95 -10.27
N PHE A 24 10.62 3.01 -10.23
CA PHE A 24 9.75 2.84 -11.39
C PHE A 24 9.25 4.18 -11.92
N ILE A 25 8.97 5.12 -11.01
CA ILE A 25 8.70 6.52 -11.32
C ILE A 25 9.59 7.34 -10.39
N ASP A 26 10.45 8.16 -10.98
CA ASP A 26 11.45 9.00 -10.30
C ASP A 26 10.88 9.69 -9.06
N GLY A 27 11.44 9.34 -7.89
CA GLY A 27 11.08 9.83 -6.56
C GLY A 27 9.68 9.50 -6.06
N LYS A 28 8.86 8.73 -6.79
CA LYS A 28 7.42 8.60 -6.52
C LYS A 28 6.87 7.18 -6.47
N ALA A 29 7.47 6.24 -7.19
CA ALA A 29 7.03 4.85 -7.16
C ALA A 29 8.20 3.90 -7.34
N TRP A 30 8.14 2.78 -6.62
CA TRP A 30 9.12 1.71 -6.63
C TRP A 30 8.41 0.38 -6.84
N ILE A 31 9.09 -0.52 -7.54
CA ILE A 31 8.69 -1.92 -7.63
C ILE A 31 9.70 -2.77 -6.88
N ILE A 32 9.21 -3.85 -6.27
CA ILE A 32 10.02 -4.87 -5.62
C ILE A 32 9.71 -6.18 -6.32
N GLU A 33 10.65 -6.62 -7.14
CA GLU A 33 10.62 -7.92 -7.80
C GLU A 33 10.83 -9.02 -6.76
N ASP A 34 10.13 -10.14 -6.91
CA ASP A 34 10.27 -11.33 -6.06
C ASP A 34 10.12 -11.07 -4.55
N LEU A 35 9.27 -10.12 -4.12
CA LEU A 35 9.00 -9.90 -2.69
C LEU A 35 8.42 -11.15 -2.03
N LEU A 36 7.49 -11.81 -2.74
CA LEU A 36 6.91 -13.09 -2.35
C LEU A 36 7.19 -14.14 -3.45
N SER A 37 7.38 -15.39 -3.05
CA SER A 37 7.42 -16.51 -3.99
C SER A 37 6.05 -16.79 -4.62
N ALA A 38 6.02 -17.58 -5.69
CA ALA A 38 4.78 -18.04 -6.31
C ALA A 38 3.95 -18.91 -5.34
N GLU A 39 4.62 -19.71 -4.51
CA GLU A 39 4.03 -20.57 -3.49
C GLU A 39 3.40 -19.74 -2.36
N GLU A 40 4.11 -18.72 -1.86
CA GLU A 40 3.60 -17.77 -0.87
C GLU A 40 2.34 -17.07 -1.39
N CYS A 41 2.40 -16.59 -2.64
CA CYS A 41 1.27 -15.97 -3.30
C CYS A 41 0.05 -16.91 -3.43
N ALA A 42 0.28 -18.15 -3.86
CA ALA A 42 -0.78 -19.16 -4.01
C ALA A 42 -1.42 -19.52 -2.67
N ALA A 43 -0.61 -19.65 -1.60
CA ALA A 43 -1.08 -19.91 -0.25
C ALA A 43 -1.94 -18.76 0.28
N MET A 44 -1.54 -17.50 0.05
CA MET A 44 -2.33 -16.32 0.41
C MET A 44 -3.67 -16.29 -0.32
N ILE A 45 -3.70 -16.58 -1.63
CA ILE A 45 -4.96 -16.66 -2.39
C ILE A 45 -5.86 -17.74 -1.81
N LYS A 46 -5.34 -18.96 -1.63
CA LYS A 46 -6.11 -20.10 -1.12
C LYS A 46 -6.72 -19.79 0.24
N ALA A 47 -5.92 -19.33 1.19
CA ALA A 47 -6.42 -18.99 2.52
C ALA A 47 -7.45 -17.85 2.47
N SER A 48 -7.25 -16.86 1.60
CA SER A 48 -8.24 -15.79 1.42
C SER A 48 -9.59 -16.30 0.93
N GLU A 49 -9.62 -17.23 -0.04
CA GLU A 49 -10.86 -17.82 -0.58
C GLU A 49 -11.54 -18.74 0.44
N GLU A 50 -10.76 -19.46 1.25
CA GLU A 50 -11.30 -20.41 2.24
C GLU A 50 -11.85 -19.71 3.49
N THR A 51 -11.31 -18.55 3.84
CA THR A 51 -11.57 -17.95 5.16
C THR A 51 -12.26 -16.59 5.07
N LEU A 52 -11.97 -15.77 4.05
CA LEU A 52 -12.48 -14.40 3.98
C LEU A 52 -13.77 -14.31 3.16
N ASN A 53 -14.72 -13.51 3.64
CA ASN A 53 -15.96 -13.22 2.94
C ASN A 53 -15.78 -12.01 2.03
N TYR A 54 -15.47 -12.26 0.76
CA TYR A 54 -15.37 -11.21 -0.25
C TYR A 54 -16.74 -10.59 -0.56
N GLU A 55 -16.80 -9.25 -0.55
CA GLU A 55 -17.98 -8.49 -0.91
C GLU A 55 -17.81 -7.81 -2.26
N GLU A 56 -18.85 -7.80 -3.09
CA GLU A 56 -18.83 -7.08 -4.36
C GLU A 56 -18.99 -5.58 -4.13
N VAL A 57 -18.03 -4.78 -4.61
CA VAL A 57 -18.17 -3.33 -4.72
C VAL A 57 -18.89 -3.03 -6.04
N ALA A 58 -20.22 -2.87 -5.96
CA ALA A 58 -21.05 -2.62 -7.14
C ALA A 58 -21.80 -1.26 -7.12
N ALA A 59 -21.82 -0.54 -6.00
CA ALA A 59 -22.58 0.72 -5.86
C ALA A 59 -22.20 1.78 -6.92
N PHE A 60 -20.95 1.73 -7.41
CA PHE A 60 -20.48 2.55 -8.54
C PHE A 60 -19.58 1.73 -9.46
N ARG A 61 -20.15 0.74 -10.16
CA ARG A 61 -19.39 -0.15 -11.07
C ARG A 61 -18.52 0.60 -12.09
N GLN A 62 -18.88 1.83 -12.45
CA GLN A 62 -18.10 2.67 -13.38
C GLN A 62 -16.81 3.21 -12.77
N TYR A 63 -16.82 3.42 -11.44
CA TYR A 63 -15.66 3.88 -10.69
C TYR A 63 -14.84 2.69 -10.19
N ARG A 64 -15.46 1.71 -9.56
CA ARG A 64 -14.79 0.49 -9.11
C ARG A 64 -15.73 -0.69 -9.23
N HIS A 65 -15.24 -1.77 -9.82
CA HIS A 65 -15.95 -3.04 -9.88
C HIS A 65 -14.99 -4.15 -9.53
N CYS A 66 -15.08 -4.65 -8.30
CA CYS A 66 -14.28 -5.76 -7.79
C CYS A 66 -14.96 -6.46 -6.64
N TYR A 67 -14.46 -7.65 -6.29
CA TYR A 67 -14.68 -8.23 -4.97
C TYR A 67 -13.57 -7.77 -4.04
N ARG A 68 -13.89 -7.42 -2.81
CA ARG A 68 -12.88 -7.08 -1.80
C ARG A 68 -13.35 -7.41 -0.39
N VAL A 69 -12.38 -7.51 0.49
CA VAL A 69 -12.61 -7.67 1.93
C VAL A 69 -11.52 -6.91 2.67
N LYS A 70 -11.92 -6.18 3.73
CA LYS A 70 -11.01 -5.59 4.70
C LYS A 70 -11.01 -6.51 5.93
N PHE A 71 -9.84 -6.80 6.46
CA PHE A 71 -9.68 -7.74 7.57
C PHE A 71 -8.51 -7.31 8.46
N GLU A 72 -8.32 -7.99 9.59
CA GLU A 72 -7.20 -7.79 10.51
C GLU A 72 -6.47 -9.13 10.66
N ASP A 73 -5.15 -9.11 10.51
CA ASP A 73 -4.30 -10.27 10.78
C ASP A 73 -2.89 -9.79 11.13
N GLN A 74 -2.63 -9.63 12.42
CA GLN A 74 -1.40 -9.01 12.92
C GLN A 74 -0.15 -9.82 12.56
N GLU A 75 -0.24 -11.15 12.58
CA GLU A 75 0.88 -12.03 12.27
C GLU A 75 1.26 -11.95 10.78
N LEU A 76 0.27 -11.99 9.87
CA LEU A 76 0.51 -11.79 8.44
C LEU A 76 1.13 -10.42 8.16
N LEU A 77 0.61 -9.36 8.79
CA LEU A 77 1.13 -8.01 8.61
C LEU A 77 2.54 -7.86 9.13
N GLN A 78 2.87 -8.45 10.29
CA GLN A 78 4.22 -8.43 10.85
C GLN A 78 5.20 -9.21 9.97
N TRP A 79 4.81 -10.40 9.50
CA TRP A 79 5.63 -11.21 8.59
C TRP A 79 5.91 -10.48 7.27
N LEU A 80 4.88 -9.90 6.65
CA LEU A 80 5.04 -9.15 5.41
C LEU A 80 5.84 -7.87 5.62
N TYR A 81 5.68 -7.21 6.78
CA TYR A 81 6.48 -6.04 7.13
C TYR A 81 7.97 -6.39 7.25
N THR A 82 8.32 -7.49 7.92
CA THR A 82 9.72 -7.94 8.03
C THR A 82 10.37 -8.15 6.66
N LYS A 83 9.61 -8.63 5.65
CA LYS A 83 10.12 -8.77 4.28
C LYS A 83 10.32 -7.44 3.57
N VAL A 84 9.35 -6.52 3.67
CA VAL A 84 9.38 -5.26 2.91
C VAL A 84 10.21 -4.15 3.57
N GLN A 85 10.33 -4.14 4.90
CA GLN A 85 11.05 -3.12 5.67
C GLN A 85 12.48 -2.85 5.16
N PRO A 86 13.36 -3.85 4.95
CA PRO A 86 14.72 -3.58 4.45
C PRO A 86 14.76 -3.14 2.98
N LEU A 87 13.63 -3.20 2.28
CA LEU A 87 13.47 -2.88 0.86
C LEU A 87 12.70 -1.57 0.65
N LEU A 88 12.27 -0.91 1.73
CA LEU A 88 11.59 0.37 1.63
C LEU A 88 12.54 1.41 1.02
N PRO A 89 12.04 2.26 0.10
CA PRO A 89 12.84 3.32 -0.49
C PRO A 89 13.27 4.30 0.60
N GLU A 90 14.44 4.91 0.42
CA GLU A 90 14.85 6.05 1.23
C GLU A 90 13.97 7.25 0.86
N PHE A 91 12.84 7.35 1.55
CA PHE A 91 11.85 8.41 1.40
C PHE A 91 11.73 9.14 2.73
N LYS A 92 11.95 10.46 2.72
CA LYS A 92 11.74 11.33 3.87
C LYS A 92 10.46 12.13 3.65
N PRO A 93 9.33 11.76 4.29
CA PRO A 93 8.13 12.56 4.19
C PRO A 93 8.38 13.96 4.76
N ASN A 94 8.15 14.99 3.95
CA ASN A 94 8.21 16.38 4.40
C ASN A 94 6.80 16.83 4.82
N TRP A 95 6.26 16.16 5.83
CA TRP A 95 4.96 16.50 6.40
C TRP A 95 5.14 17.08 7.80
N ASP A 96 4.80 18.35 7.97
CA ASP A 96 4.80 18.98 9.27
C ASP A 96 3.64 18.42 10.11
N ALA A 97 3.96 17.83 11.27
CA ALA A 97 2.96 17.37 12.24
C ALA A 97 2.04 18.52 12.75
N GLN A 98 2.34 19.76 12.37
CA GLN A 98 1.66 21.00 12.71
C GLN A 98 0.38 21.26 11.90
N GLU A 99 0.25 20.72 10.69
CA GLU A 99 -0.90 20.98 9.79
C GLU A 99 -2.16 20.18 10.13
N ALA A 100 -2.10 19.30 11.13
CA ALA A 100 -3.28 18.64 11.67
C ALA A 100 -4.05 19.63 12.59
N GLU A 101 -5.08 20.27 12.05
CA GLU A 101 -5.96 21.24 12.74
C GLU A 101 -6.15 20.93 14.23
N SER A 102 -5.68 21.85 15.08
CA SER A 102 -5.67 21.69 16.53
C SER A 102 -6.23 22.94 17.18
N SER A 103 -7.45 22.85 17.70
CA SER A 103 -8.11 23.86 18.53
C SER A 103 -7.66 23.84 20.00
N SER A 104 -6.52 23.22 20.33
CA SER A 104 -5.99 23.16 21.70
C SER A 104 -4.51 23.54 21.75
N GLU A 105 -4.16 24.42 22.70
CA GLU A 105 -2.89 25.14 22.87
C GLU A 105 -1.71 24.31 23.40
N GLU A 106 -1.72 22.99 23.34
CA GLU A 106 -0.72 22.17 24.04
C GLU A 106 0.17 21.39 23.06
N GLU A 107 1.45 21.81 23.08
CA GLU A 107 2.64 21.17 22.51
C GLU A 107 2.86 21.29 20.99
N PHE A 108 4.00 21.88 20.63
CA PHE A 108 4.46 22.07 19.25
C PHE A 108 5.73 21.25 19.04
N TYR A 109 5.72 20.40 18.02
CA TYR A 109 6.92 19.74 17.55
C TYR A 109 7.57 20.62 16.48
N ALA A 110 8.65 21.31 16.86
CA ALA A 110 9.38 22.19 15.95
C ALA A 110 10.13 21.41 14.87
N ASN A 111 10.66 20.23 15.22
CA ASN A 111 11.45 19.36 14.35
C ASN A 111 11.27 17.89 14.76
N GLY A 112 11.37 16.97 13.80
CA GLY A 112 11.40 15.53 14.03
C GLY A 112 11.45 14.74 12.73
N GLU A 113 11.46 13.42 12.85
CA GLU A 113 11.59 12.52 11.70
C GLU A 113 10.46 11.50 11.66
N TRP A 114 9.91 11.28 10.47
CA TRP A 114 8.96 10.20 10.20
C TRP A 114 9.70 8.90 9.88
N ASN A 115 9.44 7.86 10.65
CA ASN A 115 10.07 6.55 10.49
C ASN A 115 9.03 5.46 10.19
N PRO A 116 9.27 4.53 9.25
CA PRO A 116 8.35 3.44 8.98
C PRO A 116 8.21 2.55 10.22
N CYS A 117 6.97 2.29 10.64
CA CYS A 117 6.66 1.62 11.90
C CYS A 117 5.77 0.38 11.74
N GLY A 118 5.42 0.00 10.50
CA GLY A 118 4.61 -1.18 10.21
C GLY A 118 3.73 -1.01 8.98
N LEU A 119 2.79 -1.94 8.83
CA LEU A 119 1.73 -1.87 7.82
C LEU A 119 0.41 -1.48 8.49
N ASN A 120 -0.50 -0.86 7.73
CA ASN A 120 -1.84 -0.54 8.21
C ASN A 120 -2.54 -1.82 8.69
N ARG A 121 -3.13 -1.77 9.90
CA ARG A 121 -3.84 -2.89 10.55
C ARG A 121 -5.02 -3.42 9.75
N TYR A 122 -5.46 -2.67 8.74
CA TYR A 122 -6.60 -2.96 7.90
C TYR A 122 -6.25 -3.17 6.42
N PRO A 123 -5.49 -4.23 6.08
CA PRO A 123 -5.25 -4.58 4.69
C PRO A 123 -6.56 -4.93 3.97
N ARG A 124 -6.47 -4.95 2.64
CA ARG A 124 -7.54 -5.43 1.77
C ARG A 124 -7.03 -6.51 0.85
N MET A 125 -7.77 -7.61 0.78
CA MET A 125 -7.70 -8.52 -0.36
C MET A 125 -8.68 -8.04 -1.42
N CYS A 126 -8.24 -7.97 -2.67
CA CYS A 126 -9.07 -7.62 -3.82
C CYS A 126 -9.00 -8.72 -4.88
N LYS A 127 -10.17 -9.08 -5.42
CA LYS A 127 -10.35 -10.05 -6.50
C LYS A 127 -11.10 -9.41 -7.67
N TYR A 128 -10.51 -9.49 -8.86
CA TYR A 128 -11.08 -8.95 -10.09
C TYR A 128 -11.32 -10.10 -11.08
N ILE A 129 -12.51 -10.17 -11.67
CA ILE A 129 -12.90 -11.28 -12.56
C ILE A 129 -13.23 -10.79 -13.97
N ALA A 130 -13.27 -11.72 -14.92
CA ALA A 130 -13.46 -11.48 -16.36
C ALA A 130 -14.87 -11.02 -16.80
N SER A 131 -15.60 -10.31 -15.94
CA SER A 131 -16.87 -9.62 -16.26
C SER A 131 -16.69 -8.12 -16.49
N GLY A 132 -15.44 -7.66 -16.68
CA GLY A 132 -15.09 -6.25 -16.82
C GLY A 132 -14.76 -5.55 -15.50
N HIS A 133 -14.42 -6.32 -14.44
CA HIS A 133 -13.91 -5.78 -13.18
C HIS A 133 -12.69 -4.89 -13.45
N HIS A 134 -12.63 -3.75 -12.76
CA HIS A 134 -11.61 -2.72 -12.93
C HIS A 134 -11.64 -1.75 -11.75
N PHE A 135 -10.69 -0.82 -11.76
CA PHE A 135 -10.73 0.34 -10.89
C PHE A 135 -10.36 1.57 -11.71
N ALA A 136 -11.32 2.47 -11.90
CA ALA A 136 -11.13 3.70 -12.66
C ALA A 136 -10.07 4.61 -12.02
N ARG A 137 -9.69 5.65 -12.77
CA ARG A 137 -8.67 6.62 -12.40
C ARG A 137 -8.96 7.26 -11.04
N HIS A 138 -7.97 7.22 -10.15
CA HIS A 138 -8.08 7.76 -8.80
C HIS A 138 -6.69 8.07 -8.23
N TYR A 139 -6.70 8.68 -7.05
CA TYR A 139 -5.54 8.84 -6.19
C TYR A 139 -5.75 8.03 -4.91
N ASP A 140 -4.67 7.51 -4.36
CA ASP A 140 -4.66 6.95 -3.03
C ASP A 140 -4.24 8.02 -2.04
N TYR A 141 -5.04 8.23 -1.00
CA TYR A 141 -4.77 9.21 0.04
C TYR A 141 -4.27 8.51 1.31
N SER A 142 -3.50 9.25 2.11
CA SER A 142 -2.98 8.76 3.38
C SER A 142 -4.07 8.35 4.35
N VAL A 143 -3.79 7.32 5.14
CA VAL A 143 -4.54 6.97 6.34
C VAL A 143 -3.86 7.65 7.52
N SER A 144 -4.58 8.52 8.24
CA SER A 144 -4.10 9.12 9.48
C SER A 144 -4.76 8.41 10.68
N GLU A 145 -3.95 7.89 11.60
CA GLU A 145 -4.41 7.33 12.88
C GLU A 145 -4.27 8.33 14.02
N SER A 146 -3.26 9.21 13.94
CA SER A 146 -3.04 10.34 14.85
C SER A 146 -2.21 11.43 14.18
N LYS A 147 -1.92 12.52 14.90
CA LYS A 147 -0.99 13.58 14.45
C LYS A 147 0.44 13.07 14.22
N THR A 148 0.83 12.01 14.92
CA THR A 148 2.18 11.43 14.88
C THR A 148 2.21 10.08 14.19
N ARG A 149 1.10 9.60 13.61
CA ARG A 149 1.03 8.28 12.98
C ARG A 149 0.13 8.29 11.74
N ARG A 150 0.72 8.07 10.57
CA ARG A 150 0.01 8.06 9.28
C ARG A 150 0.76 7.26 8.22
N SER A 151 0.08 6.93 7.12
CA SER A 151 0.74 6.35 5.96
C SER A 151 1.26 7.40 4.98
N PHE A 152 2.36 7.06 4.30
CA PHE A 152 2.89 7.84 3.18
C PHE A 152 3.08 7.02 1.90
N LEU A 153 2.99 5.69 1.97
CA LEU A 153 3.12 4.81 0.82
C LEU A 153 1.90 3.90 0.74
N THR A 154 1.28 3.84 -0.44
CA THR A 154 0.49 2.66 -0.78
C THR A 154 1.44 1.49 -0.96
N PHE A 155 1.11 0.34 -0.37
CA PHE A 155 1.83 -0.90 -0.55
C PHE A 155 0.90 -1.96 -1.11
N MET A 156 1.22 -2.47 -2.30
CA MET A 156 0.38 -3.41 -3.02
C MET A 156 1.21 -4.57 -3.57
N VAL A 157 0.74 -5.80 -3.35
CA VAL A 157 1.38 -7.03 -3.85
C VAL A 157 0.44 -7.73 -4.82
N TYR A 158 0.95 -8.10 -6.00
CA TYR A 158 0.24 -8.94 -6.95
C TYR A 158 0.44 -10.41 -6.61
N LEU A 159 -0.66 -11.14 -6.42
CA LEU A 159 -0.60 -12.52 -5.94
C LEU A 159 -0.69 -13.55 -7.09
N ASN A 160 -0.92 -13.10 -8.32
CA ASN A 160 -0.88 -13.96 -9.50
C ASN A 160 -0.57 -13.15 -10.77
N SER A 161 -0.36 -13.85 -11.89
CA SER A 161 0.31 -13.27 -13.05
C SER A 161 -0.60 -12.98 -14.24
N GLN A 162 -0.39 -11.81 -14.84
CA GLN A 162 -0.94 -11.46 -16.15
C GLN A 162 -0.32 -12.36 -17.23
N GLY A 163 -1.11 -12.78 -18.21
CA GLY A 163 -0.71 -13.69 -19.28
C GLY A 163 -0.88 -15.17 -18.91
N THR A 164 -0.68 -15.54 -17.64
CA THR A 164 -0.84 -16.92 -17.15
C THR A 164 -2.17 -17.13 -16.43
N SER A 165 -2.46 -16.33 -15.40
CA SER A 165 -3.65 -16.48 -14.56
C SER A 165 -4.82 -15.61 -15.02
N PHE A 166 -4.54 -14.47 -15.65
CA PHE A 166 -5.53 -13.54 -16.16
C PHE A 166 -5.03 -12.71 -17.35
N LYS A 167 -5.95 -12.01 -18.04
CA LYS A 167 -5.66 -11.11 -19.17
C LYS A 167 -6.14 -9.69 -18.87
N GLY A 168 -5.40 -8.69 -19.36
CA GLY A 168 -5.58 -7.29 -18.96
C GLY A 168 -5.13 -7.08 -17.52
N GLY A 169 -5.74 -6.14 -16.81
CA GLY A 169 -5.49 -5.94 -15.38
C GLY A 169 -4.19 -5.25 -15.03
N SER A 170 -3.53 -4.57 -15.96
CA SER A 170 -2.34 -3.77 -15.63
C SER A 170 -2.65 -2.62 -14.66
N THR A 171 -1.67 -2.21 -13.86
CA THR A 171 -1.77 -0.98 -13.06
C THR A 171 -1.13 0.14 -13.85
N ASN A 172 -1.94 1.11 -14.26
CA ASN A 172 -1.54 2.18 -15.15
C ASN A 172 -1.38 3.47 -14.35
N PHE A 173 -0.22 4.12 -14.49
CA PHE A 173 0.00 5.48 -14.00
C PHE A 173 -0.17 6.47 -15.14
N LEU A 174 -0.95 7.52 -14.91
CA LEU A 174 -1.34 8.49 -15.92
C LEU A 174 -0.84 9.87 -15.56
N ASP A 175 -0.75 10.70 -16.58
CA ASP A 175 -0.52 12.13 -16.40
C ASP A 175 -1.75 12.77 -15.73
N PRO A 176 -1.58 13.57 -14.66
CA PRO A 176 -2.70 14.13 -13.93
C PRO A 176 -3.50 15.17 -14.72
N PHE A 177 -2.95 15.79 -15.77
CA PHE A 177 -3.62 16.83 -16.56
C PHE A 177 -4.25 16.26 -17.83
N SER A 178 -3.43 15.69 -18.72
CA SER A 178 -3.85 15.11 -20.00
C SER A 178 -4.59 13.79 -19.86
N LYS A 179 -4.42 13.08 -18.73
CA LYS A 179 -4.95 11.73 -18.48
C LYS A 179 -4.41 10.67 -19.43
N GLU A 180 -3.29 10.94 -20.11
CA GLU A 180 -2.59 9.99 -20.96
C GLU A 180 -1.80 8.99 -20.13
N LEU A 181 -1.68 7.76 -20.64
CA LEU A 181 -0.86 6.72 -20.01
C LEU A 181 0.62 7.14 -20.02
N ARG A 182 1.27 7.10 -18.86
CA ARG A 182 2.71 7.38 -18.72
C ARG A 182 3.51 6.10 -18.68
N VAL A 183 3.16 5.23 -17.73
CA VAL A 183 3.81 3.94 -17.51
C VAL A 183 2.78 2.92 -17.03
N SER A 184 3.05 1.65 -17.28
CA SER A 184 2.17 0.55 -16.91
C SER A 184 2.97 -0.56 -16.25
N ILE A 185 2.43 -1.09 -15.16
CA ILE A 185 2.96 -2.29 -14.50
C ILE A 185 2.15 -3.49 -14.98
N SER A 186 2.85 -4.46 -15.57
CA SER A 186 2.32 -5.79 -15.86
C SER A 186 2.46 -6.68 -14.61
N PRO A 187 1.35 -7.04 -13.93
CA PRO A 187 1.42 -7.82 -12.71
C PRO A 187 1.98 -9.22 -12.95
N HIS A 188 2.83 -9.67 -12.04
CA HIS A 188 3.20 -11.06 -11.88
C HIS A 188 3.23 -11.42 -10.40
N ALA A 189 3.04 -12.70 -10.08
CA ALA A 189 3.04 -13.20 -8.70
C ALA A 189 4.33 -12.78 -7.99
N GLY A 190 4.21 -12.20 -6.81
CA GLY A 190 5.35 -11.80 -5.99
C GLY A 190 5.79 -10.36 -6.18
N LEU A 191 5.42 -9.73 -7.30
CA LEU A 191 5.72 -8.33 -7.55
C LEU A 191 4.97 -7.43 -6.57
N ALA A 192 5.70 -6.57 -5.89
CA ALA A 192 5.14 -5.49 -5.09
C ALA A 192 5.37 -4.13 -5.75
N VAL A 193 4.47 -3.20 -5.46
CA VAL A 193 4.59 -1.79 -5.81
C VAL A 193 4.37 -0.92 -4.56
N LEU A 194 5.26 0.05 -4.40
CA LEU A 194 5.20 1.12 -3.42
C LEU A 194 5.04 2.44 -4.16
N PHE A 195 4.10 3.28 -3.75
CA PHE A 195 3.99 4.62 -4.34
C PHE A 195 3.44 5.66 -3.37
N LEU A 196 3.84 6.91 -3.56
CA LEU A 196 3.57 7.99 -2.63
C LEU A 196 2.08 8.34 -2.50
N GLN A 197 1.69 8.60 -1.26
CA GLN A 197 0.43 9.19 -0.81
C GLN A 197 0.64 10.63 -0.27
N ASP A 198 1.85 11.16 -0.44
CA ASP A 198 2.25 12.50 -0.02
C ASP A 198 1.52 13.59 -0.82
N GLU A 199 1.04 14.62 -0.13
CA GLU A 199 0.28 15.69 -0.75
C GLU A 199 1.19 16.49 -1.71
N GLY A 200 0.74 16.63 -2.96
CA GLY A 200 1.57 17.19 -4.05
C GLY A 200 2.35 16.15 -4.86
N ASN A 201 2.53 14.94 -4.35
CA ASN A 201 3.23 13.83 -5.04
C ASN A 201 2.32 12.65 -5.42
N LEU A 202 1.01 12.78 -5.18
CA LEU A 202 0.01 11.77 -5.53
C LEU A 202 0.10 11.35 -7.01
N LEU A 203 0.06 10.04 -7.24
CA LEU A 203 0.08 9.47 -8.57
C LEU A 203 -1.33 9.11 -9.04
N LEU A 204 -1.76 9.70 -10.16
CA LEU A 204 -3.02 9.32 -10.80
C LEU A 204 -2.85 7.93 -11.40
N HIS A 205 -3.70 6.99 -10.98
CA HIS A 205 -3.59 5.62 -11.45
C HIS A 205 -4.94 4.93 -11.60
N GLU A 206 -4.95 3.84 -12.37
CA GLU A 206 -6.13 2.98 -12.58
C GLU A 206 -5.70 1.50 -12.63
N GLY A 207 -6.65 0.61 -12.38
CA GLY A 207 -6.55 -0.81 -12.68
C GLY A 207 -7.29 -1.12 -13.99
N GLU A 208 -6.55 -1.54 -15.02
CA GLU A 208 -7.10 -1.93 -16.32
C GLU A 208 -8.18 -3.00 -16.15
N ARG A 209 -9.16 -3.00 -17.04
CA ARG A 209 -10.21 -4.03 -17.08
C ARG A 209 -9.63 -5.43 -17.25
N ILE A 210 -10.15 -6.37 -16.46
CA ILE A 210 -9.89 -7.80 -16.64
C ILE A 210 -10.65 -8.30 -17.86
N LYS A 211 -9.92 -8.94 -18.78
CA LYS A 211 -10.39 -9.49 -20.05
C LYS A 211 -10.55 -11.02 -20.00
N GLY A 212 -10.00 -11.68 -18.98
CA GLY A 212 -10.02 -13.13 -18.82
C GLY A 212 -9.37 -13.55 -17.50
N GLY A 213 -9.82 -14.66 -16.90
CA GLY A 213 -9.29 -15.16 -15.63
C GLY A 213 -9.62 -14.29 -14.41
N HIS A 214 -8.92 -14.54 -13.30
CA HIS A 214 -9.10 -13.83 -12.03
C HIS A 214 -7.77 -13.22 -11.57
N LYS A 215 -7.77 -11.94 -11.20
CA LYS A 215 -6.61 -11.23 -10.62
C LYS A 215 -6.80 -11.08 -9.11
N TYR A 216 -5.75 -11.34 -8.35
CA TYR A 216 -5.70 -11.15 -6.89
C TYR A 216 -4.64 -10.14 -6.49
N ILE A 217 -5.00 -9.29 -5.53
CA ILE A 217 -4.14 -8.24 -5.00
C ILE A 217 -4.29 -8.19 -3.49
N PHE A 218 -3.17 -8.14 -2.77
CA PHE A 218 -3.11 -7.67 -1.39
C PHE A 218 -2.72 -6.19 -1.39
N ARG A 219 -3.51 -5.32 -0.76
CA ARG A 219 -3.22 -3.88 -0.67
C ARG A 219 -3.34 -3.40 0.76
N THR A 220 -2.32 -2.69 1.23
CA THR A 220 -2.29 -1.98 2.50
C THR A 220 -1.50 -0.68 2.31
N GLU A 221 -1.10 -0.06 3.40
CA GLU A 221 -0.31 1.16 3.43
C GLU A 221 0.89 0.96 4.38
N VAL A 222 2.05 1.54 4.05
CA VAL A 222 3.20 1.59 5.00
C VAL A 222 2.95 2.75 5.95
N MET A 223 2.85 2.43 7.24
CA MET A 223 2.62 3.38 8.31
C MET A 223 3.96 3.94 8.79
N TYR A 224 3.95 5.23 9.12
CA TYR A 224 5.06 5.95 9.69
C TYR A 224 4.65 6.56 11.00
N GLU A 225 5.63 6.67 11.91
CA GLU A 225 5.50 7.32 13.20
C GLU A 225 6.49 8.48 13.29
N PHE A 226 6.02 9.62 13.76
CA PHE A 226 6.82 10.82 13.94
C PHE A 226 7.54 10.75 15.28
N THR A 227 8.87 10.85 15.22
CA THR A 227 9.74 10.95 16.39
C THR A 227 10.26 12.38 16.49
N PRO A 228 9.81 13.18 17.49
CA PRO A 228 10.32 14.52 17.70
C PRO A 228 11.82 14.51 18.02
N THR A 229 12.60 15.40 17.41
CA THR A 229 14.02 15.60 17.76
C THR A 229 14.19 16.56 18.93
N GLU A 230 13.31 17.55 19.08
CA GLU A 230 13.26 18.45 20.24
C GLU A 230 11.81 18.89 20.54
N LEU A 231 11.45 18.96 21.82
CA LEU A 231 10.22 19.60 22.29
C LEU A 231 10.48 21.10 22.41
N SER A 232 9.76 21.94 21.67
CA SER A 232 9.80 23.40 21.92
C SER A 232 8.63 23.79 22.83
N PRO A 233 8.87 24.30 24.05
CA PRO A 233 7.82 24.97 24.81
C PRO A 233 7.45 26.28 24.10
N ARG A 234 6.16 26.63 24.00
CA ARG A 234 5.78 28.02 23.70
C ARG A 234 6.20 28.87 24.89
N THR A 235 7.23 29.70 24.74
CA THR A 235 7.48 30.81 25.66
C THR A 235 6.29 31.75 25.58
N ARG A 236 5.42 31.77 26.59
CA ARG A 236 4.46 32.86 26.78
C ARG A 236 5.27 34.11 27.15
N GLU A 237 5.62 34.95 26.18
CA GLU A 237 5.85 36.36 26.48
C GLU A 237 4.49 36.97 26.82
N ILE A 238 4.14 36.91 28.11
CA ILE A 238 3.06 37.71 28.66
C ILE A 238 3.60 39.15 28.69
N ASN A 239 3.41 39.89 27.59
CA ASN A 239 3.43 41.35 27.65
C ASN A 239 2.15 41.81 28.36
N SER A 240 2.18 41.80 29.70
CA SER A 240 1.20 42.52 30.50
C SER A 240 1.55 44.01 30.48
N LEU A 241 0.79 44.78 29.70
CA LEU A 241 0.61 46.22 29.89
C LEU A 241 -0.19 46.50 31.17
#